data_AF-A0A4P6XQ45-F1
#
_entry.id   AF-A0A4P6XQ45-F1
#
_cell.length_a   1.000
_cell.length_b   1.000
_cell.length_c   1.000
_cell.angle_alpha   90.00
_cell.angle_beta   90.00
_cell.angle_gamma   90.00
#
_symmetry.space_group_name_H-M   'P 1'
#
loop_
_entity.id
_entity.type
_entity.pdbx_description
1 polymer ?
#
loop_
_entity_poly.entity_id
_entity_poly.type
_entity_poly.pdbx_seq_one_letter_code
_entity_poly.pdbx_strand_id
1 'polypeptide(L)'
;MPYTDTLPPLTGEDLELFENPLGKCFVMPERNNDKEDESLLRSAAADESIIIMAMAFQWKGTSTFALQAIVRLIREFEAKFADVKHVCSPVAALMTIPQNFTGPGKQMVEYWYKKNMERLATDPHTFIAEFIIEILPVLQMNNQVREKSAIYLPEALQMQYLAKLKLMGCTEDLFWSISETEETDAISEKSSETPLWKSGNRSHANQALVCLLKALRKNPHLCPNCLGEHKLSACTNISPRLVDNLAAWIIPSFGKLTGRKVHHEQRDIARYVTLLSKRKEKSG
;
A
#
# COMPACT_ATOMS: atom_id res chain seq x y z
N MET A 1 28.08 25.38 6.03
CA MET A 1 26.92 26.27 5.85
C MET A 1 25.68 25.44 6.05
N PRO A 2 24.85 25.66 7.08
CA PRO A 2 23.58 24.96 7.22
C PRO A 2 22.52 25.65 6.37
N TYR A 3 21.85 24.90 5.50
CA TYR A 3 20.65 25.36 4.82
C TYR A 3 19.48 25.28 5.81
N THR A 4 18.93 26.43 6.19
CA THR A 4 17.66 26.53 6.91
C THR A 4 16.54 26.66 5.90
N ASP A 5 15.89 25.55 5.56
CA ASP A 5 14.63 25.54 4.81
C ASP A 5 13.49 25.90 5.78
N THR A 6 13.30 27.19 5.98
CA THR A 6 12.05 27.75 6.52
C THR A 6 11.16 28.10 5.34
N LEU A 7 10.11 27.30 5.11
CA LEU A 7 9.00 27.69 4.26
C LEU A 7 8.26 28.88 4.89
N PRO A 8 7.81 29.87 4.10
CA PRO A 8 7.06 31.00 4.62
C PRO A 8 5.68 30.55 5.14
N PRO A 9 5.13 31.23 6.15
CA PRO A 9 3.79 30.96 6.63
C PRO A 9 2.77 31.42 5.58
N LEU A 10 1.77 30.56 5.30
CA LEU A 10 0.63 30.90 4.46
C LEU A 10 -0.21 31.97 5.16
N THR A 11 -0.39 33.11 4.50
CA THR A 11 -1.29 34.19 4.92
C THR A 11 -2.71 33.91 4.41
N GLY A 12 -3.72 34.28 5.21
CA GLY A 12 -5.14 33.97 4.98
C GLY A 12 -5.82 34.65 3.78
N GLU A 13 -5.06 35.27 2.87
CA GLU A 13 -5.59 35.96 1.68
C GLU A 13 -5.52 35.12 0.39
N ASP A 14 -4.85 33.96 0.41
CA ASP A 14 -4.77 33.05 -0.75
C ASP A 14 -5.99 32.09 -0.87
N LEU A 15 -7.01 32.25 -0.03
CA LEU A 15 -8.18 31.36 0.07
C LEU A 15 -9.46 31.91 -0.60
N GLU A 16 -9.45 33.13 -1.15
CA GLU A 16 -10.64 33.76 -1.75
C GLU A 16 -10.69 33.71 -3.29
N LEU A 17 -9.74 33.06 -3.96
CA LEU A 17 -9.67 33.06 -5.44
C LEU A 17 -10.30 31.85 -6.14
N PHE A 18 -11.19 31.11 -5.48
CA PHE A 18 -11.97 30.02 -6.07
C PHE A 18 -13.49 30.20 -5.89
N GLU A 19 -13.97 31.44 -5.91
CA GLU A 19 -15.40 31.70 -6.07
C GLU A 19 -15.85 31.46 -7.52
N ASN A 20 -16.89 30.64 -7.60
CA ASN A 20 -17.46 29.95 -8.74
C ASN A 20 -18.12 30.92 -9.75
N PRO A 21 -17.70 31.00 -11.03
CA PRO A 21 -18.21 32.01 -11.98
C PRO A 21 -19.52 31.59 -12.70
N LEU A 22 -20.33 30.70 -12.12
CA LEU A 22 -21.58 30.23 -12.75
C LEU A 22 -22.82 30.93 -12.20
N GLY A 23 -22.83 32.26 -12.31
CA GLY A 23 -24.04 33.06 -12.23
C GLY A 23 -24.67 33.27 -13.60
N LYS A 24 -25.37 32.26 -14.14
CA LYS A 24 -26.34 32.47 -15.24
C LYS A 24 -27.57 31.55 -15.08
N CYS A 25 -28.72 32.20 -15.13
CA CYS A 25 -30.09 31.71 -14.98
C CYS A 25 -30.35 30.32 -15.59
N PHE A 26 -30.66 29.35 -14.73
CA PHE A 26 -31.23 28.07 -15.13
C PHE A 26 -32.75 28.18 -15.08
N VAL A 27 -33.39 28.20 -16.25
CA VAL A 27 -34.83 28.03 -16.39
C VAL A 27 -35.14 26.59 -16.01
N MET A 28 -35.92 26.38 -14.95
CA MET A 28 -36.34 25.04 -14.50
C MET A 28 -37.40 24.49 -15.46
N PRO A 29 -37.14 23.39 -16.20
CA PRO A 29 -38.18 22.70 -16.93
C PRO A 29 -39.10 21.96 -15.95
N GLU A 30 -40.37 21.80 -16.35
CA GLU A 30 -41.44 21.23 -15.53
C GLU A 30 -41.15 19.78 -15.09
N ARG A 31 -41.32 19.55 -13.78
CA ARG A 31 -41.10 18.31 -13.04
C ARG A 31 -42.10 17.22 -13.42
N ASN A 32 -41.69 16.30 -14.27
CA ASN A 32 -42.32 14.97 -14.38
C ASN A 32 -41.29 13.81 -14.34
N ASN A 33 -40.00 14.10 -14.12
CA ASN A 33 -38.89 13.12 -14.08
C ASN A 33 -38.26 12.90 -12.69
N ASP A 34 -38.79 13.51 -11.62
CA ASP A 34 -38.15 13.57 -10.29
C ASP A 34 -37.80 12.19 -9.69
N LYS A 35 -38.53 11.12 -10.06
CA LYS A 35 -38.28 9.76 -9.55
C LYS A 35 -37.10 9.05 -10.21
N GLU A 36 -36.87 9.28 -11.50
CA GLU A 36 -35.75 8.65 -12.22
C GLU A 36 -34.42 9.29 -11.78
N ASP A 37 -34.40 10.60 -11.62
CA ASP A 37 -33.23 11.35 -11.15
C ASP A 37 -32.84 10.96 -9.71
N GLU A 38 -33.81 10.78 -8.82
CA GLU A 38 -33.55 10.32 -7.45
C GLU A 38 -32.96 8.89 -7.43
N SER A 39 -33.46 7.99 -8.30
CA SER A 39 -32.91 6.63 -8.40
C SER A 39 -31.47 6.62 -8.90
N LEU A 40 -31.17 7.44 -9.91
CA LEU A 40 -29.81 7.56 -10.44
C LEU A 40 -28.85 8.12 -9.39
N LEU A 41 -29.28 9.14 -8.65
CA LEU A 41 -28.50 9.72 -7.56
C LEU A 41 -28.20 8.70 -6.46
N ARG A 42 -29.19 7.90 -6.05
CA ARG A 42 -29.01 6.83 -5.06
C ARG A 42 -28.05 5.75 -5.56
N SER A 43 -28.15 5.36 -6.82
CA SER A 43 -27.22 4.39 -7.42
C SER A 43 -25.78 4.92 -7.40
N ALA A 44 -25.57 6.18 -7.81
CA ALA A 44 -24.25 6.80 -7.80
C ALA A 44 -23.68 6.93 -6.37
N ALA A 45 -24.52 7.26 -5.39
CA ALA A 45 -24.12 7.32 -3.99
C ALA A 45 -23.76 5.93 -3.43
N ALA A 46 -24.49 4.88 -3.82
CA ALA A 46 -24.18 3.51 -3.41
C ALA A 46 -22.82 3.05 -3.95
N ASP A 47 -22.58 3.24 -5.24
CA ASP A 47 -21.31 2.88 -5.89
C ASP A 47 -20.12 3.62 -5.26
N GLU A 48 -20.25 4.94 -5.08
CA GLU A 48 -19.18 5.75 -4.50
C GLU A 48 -18.93 5.39 -3.02
N SER A 49 -19.98 5.05 -2.27
CA SER A 49 -19.86 4.54 -0.90
C SER A 49 -19.12 3.21 -0.86
N ILE A 50 -19.46 2.26 -1.74
CA ILE A 50 -18.80 0.95 -1.84
C ILE A 50 -17.30 1.12 -2.13
N ILE A 51 -16.94 2.00 -3.07
CA ILE A 51 -15.54 2.27 -3.42
C ILE A 51 -14.78 2.84 -2.22
N ILE A 52 -15.35 3.82 -1.51
CA ILE A 52 -14.71 4.44 -0.34
C ILE A 52 -14.53 3.41 0.80
N MET A 53 -15.54 2.57 1.05
CA MET A 53 -15.42 1.48 2.03
C MET A 53 -14.31 0.51 1.63
N ALA A 54 -14.25 0.10 0.36
CA ALA A 54 -13.19 -0.76 -0.15
C ALA A 54 -11.80 -0.14 0.06
N MET A 55 -11.63 1.16 -0.17
CA MET A 55 -10.37 1.86 0.13
C MET A 55 -10.00 1.80 1.61
N ALA A 56 -10.94 2.06 2.51
CA ALA A 56 -10.71 2.00 3.96
C ALA A 56 -10.30 0.59 4.42
N PHE A 57 -10.93 -0.45 3.90
CA PHE A 57 -10.61 -1.83 4.24
C PHE A 57 -9.32 -2.35 3.58
N GLN A 58 -9.02 -1.94 2.34
CA GLN A 58 -7.79 -2.35 1.65
C GLN A 58 -6.56 -1.53 2.06
N TRP A 59 -6.72 -0.41 2.76
CA TRP A 59 -5.58 0.37 3.26
C TRP A 59 -4.69 -0.46 4.19
N LYS A 60 -3.39 -0.55 3.86
CA LYS A 60 -2.42 -1.39 4.56
C LYS A 60 -2.02 -0.90 5.94
N GLY A 61 -2.35 0.33 6.30
CA GLY A 61 -1.97 0.93 7.58
C GLY A 61 -0.67 1.73 7.59
N THR A 62 0.13 1.67 6.52
CA THR A 62 1.52 2.18 6.49
C THR A 62 1.69 3.62 6.00
N SER A 63 0.59 4.31 5.67
CA SER A 63 0.65 5.69 5.15
C SER A 63 -0.45 6.55 5.73
N THR A 64 -0.06 7.54 6.54
CA THR A 64 -0.95 8.56 7.10
C THR A 64 -1.58 9.42 6.00
N PHE A 65 -0.83 9.73 4.93
CA PHE A 65 -1.35 10.47 3.79
C PHE A 65 -2.54 9.76 3.13
N ALA A 66 -2.42 8.45 2.90
CA ALA A 66 -3.51 7.67 2.32
C ALA A 66 -4.76 7.65 3.23
N LEU A 67 -4.56 7.52 4.55
CA LEU A 67 -5.66 7.58 5.50
C LEU A 67 -6.35 8.95 5.52
N GLN A 68 -5.59 10.04 5.56
CA GLN A 68 -6.15 11.40 5.48
C GLN A 68 -6.93 11.62 4.19
N ALA A 69 -6.45 11.08 3.07
CA ALA A 69 -7.14 11.16 1.80
C ALA A 69 -8.47 10.37 1.82
N ILE A 70 -8.53 9.20 2.47
CA ILE A 70 -9.79 8.46 2.69
C ILE A 70 -10.78 9.28 3.54
N VAL A 71 -10.31 9.89 4.65
CA VAL A 71 -11.16 10.74 5.51
C VAL A 71 -11.74 11.91 4.73
N ARG A 72 -10.93 12.56 3.89
CA ARG A 72 -11.38 13.63 2.99
C ARG A 72 -12.46 13.15 2.01
N LEU A 73 -12.25 12.00 1.36
CA LEU A 73 -13.27 11.42 0.46
C LEU A 73 -14.60 11.16 1.15
N ILE A 74 -14.59 10.73 2.41
CA ILE A 74 -15.81 10.52 3.19
C ILE A 74 -16.53 11.85 3.42
N ARG A 75 -15.81 12.92 3.77
CA ARG A 75 -16.41 14.26 3.93
C ARG A 75 -16.98 14.81 2.64
N GLU A 76 -16.24 14.66 1.54
CA GLU A 76 -16.70 15.05 0.20
C GLU A 76 -17.96 14.27 -0.20
N PHE A 77 -18.01 12.97 0.11
CA PHE A 77 -19.19 12.15 -0.11
C PHE A 77 -20.39 12.65 0.71
N GLU A 78 -20.21 12.92 2.01
CA GLU A 78 -21.29 13.41 2.87
C GLU A 78 -21.84 14.77 2.44
N ALA A 79 -20.98 15.63 1.89
CA ALA A 79 -21.36 16.92 1.32
C ALA A 79 -22.09 16.74 -0.01
N LYS A 80 -21.55 15.91 -0.92
CA LYS A 80 -22.09 15.66 -2.27
C LYS A 80 -23.44 14.94 -2.25
N PHE A 81 -23.62 14.02 -1.30
CA PHE A 81 -24.81 13.16 -1.19
C PHE A 81 -25.57 13.40 0.12
N ALA A 82 -25.63 14.66 0.56
CA ALA A 82 -26.25 15.04 1.83
C ALA A 82 -27.69 14.51 1.99
N ASP A 83 -28.45 14.45 0.90
CA ASP A 83 -29.84 13.99 0.88
C ASP A 83 -30.00 12.47 1.04
N VAL A 84 -28.99 11.68 0.64
CA VAL A 84 -29.06 10.20 0.63
C VAL A 84 -28.05 9.52 1.55
N LYS A 85 -27.23 10.30 2.29
CA LYS A 85 -26.21 9.78 3.21
C LYS A 85 -26.75 8.86 4.31
N HIS A 86 -28.04 8.95 4.63
CA HIS A 86 -28.69 8.09 5.63
C HIS A 86 -28.90 6.66 5.11
N VAL A 87 -28.93 6.46 3.79
CA VAL A 87 -29.06 5.14 3.14
C VAL A 87 -27.68 4.58 2.80
N CYS A 88 -26.79 5.41 2.29
CA CYS A 88 -25.45 5.03 1.89
C CYS A 88 -24.45 5.88 2.66
N SER A 89 -23.82 5.33 3.71
CA SER A 89 -22.85 6.06 4.53
C SER A 89 -21.53 5.30 4.60
N PRO A 90 -20.46 5.80 3.94
CA PRO A 90 -19.13 5.22 4.11
C PRO A 90 -18.49 5.61 5.46
N VAL A 91 -19.12 6.47 6.26
CA VAL A 91 -18.59 6.97 7.54
C VAL A 91 -18.31 5.83 8.53
N ALA A 92 -19.14 4.79 8.52
CA ALA A 92 -18.95 3.62 9.37
C ALA A 92 -17.59 2.93 9.13
N ALA A 93 -17.01 3.05 7.94
CA ALA A 93 -15.70 2.51 7.64
C ALA A 93 -14.58 3.17 8.46
N LEU A 94 -14.74 4.42 8.93
CA LEU A 94 -13.76 5.07 9.80
C LEU A 94 -13.58 4.29 11.12
N MET A 95 -14.67 3.71 11.64
CA MET A 95 -14.64 2.94 12.88
C MET A 95 -13.96 1.58 12.71
N THR A 96 -13.84 1.07 11.48
CA THR A 96 -13.18 -0.21 11.18
C THR A 96 -11.68 -0.04 10.93
N ILE A 97 -11.19 1.18 10.73
CA ILE A 97 -9.79 1.43 10.39
C ILE A 97 -8.82 0.98 11.49
N PRO A 98 -9.06 1.25 12.78
CA PRO A 98 -8.20 0.72 13.86
C PRO A 98 -8.29 -0.81 14.02
N GLN A 99 -9.19 -1.49 13.32
CA GLN A 99 -9.31 -2.94 13.39
C GLN A 99 -8.27 -3.60 12.47
N ASN A 100 -8.00 -4.88 12.76
CA ASN A 100 -7.16 -5.76 11.94
C ASN A 100 -5.67 -5.39 11.87
N PHE A 101 -5.14 -4.64 12.82
CA PHE A 101 -3.68 -4.55 12.98
C PHE A 101 -3.12 -5.91 13.43
N THR A 102 -1.88 -6.20 13.03
CA THR A 102 -1.22 -7.48 13.34
C THR A 102 -0.04 -7.29 14.30
N GLY A 103 0.44 -8.41 14.89
CA GLY A 103 1.63 -8.40 15.74
C GLY A 103 1.49 -7.52 16.99
N PRO A 104 2.59 -6.89 17.46
CA PRO A 104 2.57 -6.01 18.63
C PRO A 104 1.69 -4.77 18.47
N GLY A 105 1.52 -4.28 17.23
CA GLY A 105 0.66 -3.11 16.95
C GLY A 105 -0.79 -3.35 17.30
N LYS A 106 -1.28 -4.59 17.09
CA LYS A 106 -2.64 -5.01 17.44
C LYS A 106 -3.01 -4.69 18.88
N GLN A 107 -2.17 -5.10 19.84
CA GLN A 107 -2.45 -4.94 21.27
C GLN A 107 -2.53 -3.46 21.67
N MET A 108 -1.65 -2.64 21.10
CA MET A 108 -1.63 -1.20 21.37
C MET A 108 -2.88 -0.50 20.82
N VAL A 109 -3.27 -0.84 19.59
CA VAL A 109 -4.47 -0.30 18.96
C VAL A 109 -5.73 -0.78 19.69
N GLU A 110 -5.84 -2.07 20.03
CA GLU A 110 -6.98 -2.62 20.77
C GLU A 110 -7.13 -1.98 22.16
N TYR A 111 -6.03 -1.77 22.86
CA TYR A 111 -6.04 -1.08 24.15
C TYR A 111 -6.55 0.37 24.01
N TRP A 112 -6.00 1.12 23.05
CA TRP A 112 -6.44 2.49 22.77
C TRP A 112 -7.90 2.55 22.34
N TYR A 113 -8.31 1.64 21.45
CA TYR A 113 -9.68 1.52 20.96
C TYR A 113 -10.64 1.31 22.13
N LYS A 114 -10.38 0.31 22.99
CA LYS A 114 -11.23 0.01 24.15
C LYS A 114 -11.33 1.20 25.11
N LYS A 115 -10.22 1.92 25.34
CA LYS A 115 -10.19 3.09 26.23
C LYS A 115 -10.99 4.27 25.68
N ASN A 116 -11.01 4.46 24.36
CA ASN A 116 -11.58 5.65 23.74
C ASN A 116 -12.93 5.42 23.06
N MET A 117 -13.34 4.18 22.80
CA MET A 117 -14.58 3.85 22.10
C MET A 117 -15.80 4.52 22.76
N GLU A 118 -15.93 4.42 24.07
CA GLU A 118 -17.08 5.00 24.79
C GLU A 118 -17.12 6.53 24.70
N ARG A 119 -15.94 7.18 24.66
CA ARG A 119 -15.84 8.64 24.59
C ARG A 119 -16.05 9.18 23.17
N LEU A 120 -15.60 8.44 22.16
CA LEU A 120 -15.42 8.95 20.80
C LEU A 120 -16.35 8.29 19.77
N ALA A 121 -17.07 7.23 20.10
CA ALA A 121 -17.92 6.52 19.14
C ALA A 121 -19.06 7.36 18.56
N THR A 122 -19.39 8.49 19.18
CA THR A 122 -20.43 9.41 18.70
C THR A 122 -20.00 10.23 17.49
N ASP A 123 -18.70 10.39 17.26
CA ASP A 123 -18.17 11.13 16.10
C ASP A 123 -17.01 10.35 15.44
N PRO A 124 -17.31 9.58 14.37
CA PRO A 124 -16.31 8.81 13.64
C PRO A 124 -15.17 9.65 13.04
N HIS A 125 -15.41 10.92 12.71
CA HIS A 125 -14.38 11.82 12.18
C HIS A 125 -13.41 12.25 13.28
N THR A 126 -13.92 12.59 14.46
CA THR A 126 -13.06 12.89 15.62
C THR A 126 -12.33 11.62 16.08
N PHE A 127 -13.00 10.47 16.10
CA PHE A 127 -12.39 9.19 16.45
C PHE A 127 -11.18 8.87 15.57
N ILE A 128 -11.31 8.98 14.24
CA ILE A 128 -10.18 8.70 13.34
C ILE A 128 -9.10 9.79 13.42
N ALA A 129 -9.47 11.05 13.65
CA ALA A 129 -8.49 12.13 13.81
C ALA A 129 -7.61 11.90 15.04
N GLU A 130 -8.20 11.51 16.17
CA GLU A 130 -7.44 11.17 17.38
C GLU A 130 -6.59 9.91 17.17
N PHE A 131 -7.09 8.89 16.46
CA PHE A 131 -6.28 7.71 16.09
C PHE A 131 -5.03 8.10 15.28
N ILE A 132 -5.18 9.00 14.31
CA ILE A 132 -4.08 9.52 13.47
C ILE A 132 -3.05 10.27 14.30
N ILE A 133 -3.48 11.01 15.32
CA ILE A 133 -2.59 11.83 16.15
C ILE A 133 -1.92 10.99 17.24
N GLU A 134 -2.67 10.13 17.92
CA GLU A 134 -2.22 9.45 19.13
C GLU A 134 -1.55 8.11 18.88
N ILE A 135 -2.02 7.34 17.88
CA ILE A 135 -1.63 5.94 17.70
C ILE A 135 -0.75 5.71 16.49
N LEU A 136 -1.10 6.25 15.33
CA LEU A 136 -0.31 6.04 14.12
C LEU A 136 1.19 6.42 14.27
N PRO A 137 1.56 7.56 14.89
CA PRO A 137 2.96 8.00 14.98
C PRO A 137 3.79 7.15 15.95
N VAL A 138 3.15 6.51 16.93
CA VAL A 138 3.82 5.72 17.97
C VAL A 138 3.96 4.25 17.58
N LEU A 139 3.17 3.78 16.61
CA LEU A 139 3.36 2.45 16.02
C LEU A 139 4.66 2.41 15.22
N GLN A 140 5.53 1.45 15.54
CA GLN A 140 6.69 1.16 14.70
C GLN A 140 6.24 0.77 13.28
N MET A 141 7.02 1.12 12.26
CA MET A 141 6.64 0.91 10.84
C MET A 141 6.26 -0.54 10.52
N ASN A 142 6.93 -1.52 11.13
CA ASN A 142 6.61 -2.94 10.95
C ASN A 142 5.32 -3.40 11.67
N ASN A 143 4.85 -2.61 12.63
CA ASN A 143 3.64 -2.86 13.43
C ASN A 143 2.43 -2.06 12.94
N GLN A 144 2.60 -1.21 11.91
CA GLN A 144 1.51 -0.47 11.27
C GLN A 144 0.74 -1.30 10.24
N VAL A 145 1.19 -2.52 9.93
CA VAL A 145 0.59 -3.34 8.87
C VAL A 145 -0.71 -3.97 9.34
N ARG A 146 -1.78 -3.70 8.58
CA ARG A 146 -3.10 -4.32 8.73
C ARG A 146 -3.20 -5.63 7.96
N GLU A 147 -3.99 -6.56 8.48
CA GLU A 147 -4.32 -7.81 7.82
C GLU A 147 -5.04 -7.55 6.50
N LYS A 148 -4.79 -8.40 5.50
CA LYS A 148 -5.47 -8.32 4.21
C LYS A 148 -6.92 -8.75 4.39
N SER A 149 -7.85 -7.84 4.13
CA SER A 149 -9.27 -8.20 3.97
C SER A 149 -9.53 -8.67 2.54
N ALA A 150 -10.27 -9.76 2.37
CA ALA A 150 -10.78 -10.13 1.07
C ALA A 150 -11.95 -9.20 0.71
N ILE A 151 -11.75 -8.34 -0.29
CA ILE A 151 -12.82 -7.53 -0.86
C ILE A 151 -12.86 -7.82 -2.35
N TYR A 152 -14.09 -8.05 -2.79
CA TYR A 152 -14.43 -8.21 -4.19
C TYR A 152 -15.20 -6.96 -4.64
N LEU A 153 -14.82 -6.42 -5.80
CA LEU A 153 -15.58 -5.38 -6.48
C LEU A 153 -15.89 -5.86 -7.91
N PRO A 154 -17.11 -5.60 -8.42
CA PRO A 154 -17.37 -5.72 -9.85
C PRO A 154 -16.36 -4.91 -10.66
N GLU A 155 -15.99 -5.39 -11.85
CA GLU A 155 -14.97 -4.77 -12.73
C GLU A 155 -15.21 -3.26 -12.95
N ALA A 156 -16.46 -2.86 -13.16
CA ALA A 156 -16.84 -1.45 -13.31
C ALA A 156 -16.49 -0.59 -12.09
N LEU A 157 -16.66 -1.11 -10.87
CA LEU A 157 -16.30 -0.41 -9.63
C LEU A 157 -14.80 -0.50 -9.34
N GLN A 158 -14.13 -1.58 -9.74
CA GLN A 158 -12.68 -1.71 -9.62
C GLN A 158 -11.95 -0.66 -10.46
N MET A 159 -12.41 -0.40 -11.68
CA MET A 159 -11.86 0.66 -12.52
C MET A 159 -12.03 2.05 -11.89
N GLN A 160 -13.20 2.31 -11.29
CA GLN A 160 -13.44 3.56 -10.56
C GLN A 160 -12.58 3.67 -9.29
N TYR A 161 -12.39 2.56 -8.57
CA TYR A 161 -11.50 2.48 -7.41
C TYR A 161 -10.06 2.85 -7.78
N LEU A 162 -9.51 2.25 -8.84
CA LEU A 162 -8.15 2.52 -9.32
C LEU A 162 -8.00 3.97 -9.81
N ALA A 163 -8.99 4.47 -10.55
CA ALA A 163 -9.02 5.86 -10.99
C ALA A 163 -9.00 6.83 -9.79
N LYS A 164 -9.75 6.52 -8.74
CA LYS A 164 -9.85 7.37 -7.56
C LYS A 164 -8.58 7.32 -6.70
N LEU A 165 -7.90 6.17 -6.59
CA LEU A 165 -6.56 6.09 -5.99
C LEU A 165 -5.55 7.00 -6.71
N LYS A 166 -5.56 6.96 -8.05
CA LYS A 166 -4.70 7.81 -8.88
C LYS A 166 -5.00 9.29 -8.68
N LEU A 167 -6.27 9.69 -8.63
CA LEU A 167 -6.68 11.07 -8.38
C LEU A 167 -6.23 11.58 -7.00
N MET A 168 -6.23 10.71 -5.99
CA MET A 168 -5.73 11.05 -4.65
C MET A 168 -4.21 11.23 -4.58
N GLY A 169 -3.47 10.87 -5.63
CA GLY A 169 -2.00 10.82 -5.60
C GLY A 169 -1.46 9.64 -4.79
N CYS A 170 -2.29 8.63 -4.52
CA CYS A 170 -1.90 7.44 -3.79
C CYS A 170 -1.32 6.38 -4.73
N THR A 171 -0.27 5.70 -4.29
CA THR A 171 0.28 4.54 -5.01
C THR A 171 -0.44 3.25 -4.60
N GLU A 172 -0.62 2.33 -5.54
CA GLU A 172 -1.32 1.05 -5.30
C GLU A 172 -0.65 0.19 -4.22
N ASP A 173 0.64 0.35 -3.99
CA ASP A 173 1.38 -0.39 -2.97
C ASP A 173 0.99 0.00 -1.53
N LEU A 174 0.26 1.11 -1.34
CA LEU A 174 -0.33 1.50 -0.05
C LEU A 174 -1.61 0.73 0.28
N PHE A 175 -2.15 0.00 -0.71
CA PHE A 175 -3.39 -0.75 -0.62
C PHE A 175 -3.16 -2.24 -0.93
N TRP A 176 -3.96 -3.08 -0.31
CA TRP A 176 -4.08 -4.48 -0.70
C TRP A 176 -4.80 -4.57 -2.06
N SER A 177 -4.38 -5.53 -2.88
CA SER A 177 -5.02 -5.75 -4.18
C SER A 177 -6.42 -6.32 -4.01
N ILE A 178 -7.38 -5.74 -4.71
CA ILE A 178 -8.76 -6.22 -4.84
C ILE A 178 -8.75 -7.41 -5.82
N SER A 179 -9.44 -8.49 -5.48
CA SER A 179 -9.54 -9.68 -6.34
C SER A 179 -10.57 -9.47 -7.45
N GLU A 180 -10.26 -9.92 -8.67
CA GLU A 180 -11.12 -9.81 -9.86
C GLU A 180 -12.23 -10.87 -9.93
N THR A 181 -12.17 -11.91 -9.10
CA THR A 181 -13.13 -13.02 -9.09
C THR A 181 -13.44 -13.48 -7.67
N GLU A 182 -14.72 -13.72 -7.36
CA GLU A 182 -15.11 -14.71 -6.35
C GLU A 182 -14.65 -16.07 -6.89
N GLU A 183 -13.38 -16.41 -6.67
CA GLU A 183 -13.03 -17.83 -6.69
C GLU A 183 -13.82 -18.44 -5.52
N THR A 184 -14.94 -19.09 -5.86
CA THR A 184 -15.58 -20.07 -4.99
C THR A 184 -14.59 -21.21 -4.79
N ASP A 185 -13.57 -20.96 -3.98
CA ASP A 185 -12.66 -21.97 -3.50
C ASP A 185 -13.45 -22.83 -2.52
N ALA A 186 -14.16 -23.79 -3.12
CA ALA A 186 -14.44 -25.05 -2.48
C ALA A 186 -13.13 -25.52 -1.85
N ILE A 187 -13.12 -25.47 -0.52
CA ILE A 187 -12.11 -26.00 0.40
C ILE A 187 -11.41 -27.19 -0.24
N SER A 188 -10.26 -26.93 -0.87
CA SER A 188 -9.30 -27.97 -1.22
C SER A 188 -8.11 -27.74 -0.31
N GLU A 189 -8.24 -28.27 0.90
CA GLU A 189 -7.10 -28.62 1.75
C GLU A 189 -6.23 -29.62 0.99
N LYS A 190 -5.43 -29.13 0.06
CA LYS A 190 -4.18 -29.76 -0.33
C LYS A 190 -3.09 -28.77 -0.04
N SER A 191 -2.59 -28.91 1.19
CA SER A 191 -1.20 -28.69 1.58
C SER A 191 -0.28 -28.89 0.37
N SER A 192 -0.03 -27.79 -0.34
CA SER A 192 1.14 -27.64 -1.15
C SER A 192 2.02 -26.73 -0.32
N GLU A 193 3.09 -27.30 0.21
CA GLU A 193 4.17 -26.59 0.86
C GLU A 193 4.67 -25.51 -0.11
N THR A 194 4.05 -24.35 -0.03
CA THR A 194 4.44 -23.18 -0.78
C THR A 194 5.61 -22.64 0.01
N PRO A 195 6.83 -22.64 -0.53
CA PRO A 195 7.99 -22.37 0.29
C PRO A 195 7.90 -20.94 0.83
N LEU A 196 8.21 -20.80 2.13
CA LEU A 196 7.92 -19.71 3.07
C LEU A 196 8.34 -18.26 2.69
N TRP A 197 8.84 -18.03 1.48
CA TRP A 197 9.53 -16.82 1.03
C TRP A 197 8.74 -16.06 -0.05
N LYS A 198 7.52 -16.52 -0.38
CA LYS A 198 6.62 -15.82 -1.32
C LYS A 198 5.76 -14.72 -0.67
N SER A 199 5.75 -14.56 0.65
CA SER A 199 5.00 -13.48 1.32
C SER A 199 5.77 -12.15 1.29
N GLY A 200 5.68 -11.46 0.16
CA GLY A 200 5.17 -10.08 0.08
C GLY A 200 5.89 -8.91 0.77
N ASN A 201 6.83 -9.08 1.70
CA ASN A 201 7.59 -7.95 2.25
C ASN A 201 8.93 -7.83 1.51
N ARG A 202 8.99 -6.94 0.51
CA ARG A 202 10.27 -6.46 0.00
C ARG A 202 10.91 -5.59 1.08
N SER A 203 11.54 -6.24 2.05
CA SER A 203 12.38 -5.55 3.03
C SER A 203 13.37 -4.63 2.31
N HIS A 204 13.78 -3.53 2.95
CA HIS A 204 14.84 -2.66 2.40
C HIS A 204 16.10 -3.45 2.00
N ALA A 205 16.38 -4.58 2.67
CA ALA A 205 17.44 -5.50 2.30
C ALA A 205 17.23 -6.13 0.90
N ASN A 206 16.01 -6.56 0.57
CA ASN A 206 15.69 -7.07 -0.76
C ASN A 206 15.83 -5.99 -1.84
N GLN A 207 15.43 -4.75 -1.55
CA GLN A 207 15.57 -3.64 -2.49
C GLN A 207 17.04 -3.24 -2.70
N ALA A 208 17.82 -3.18 -1.63
CA ALA A 208 19.27 -2.95 -1.68
C ALA A 208 19.99 -4.03 -2.49
N LEU A 209 19.63 -5.31 -2.28
CA LEU A 209 20.16 -6.43 -3.05
C LEU A 209 19.81 -6.31 -4.55
N VAL A 210 18.57 -5.94 -4.88
CA VAL A 210 18.17 -5.72 -6.28
C VAL A 210 18.95 -4.56 -6.92
N CYS A 211 19.14 -3.45 -6.20
CA CYS A 211 19.93 -2.31 -6.69
C CYS A 211 21.39 -2.71 -6.93
N LEU A 212 22.00 -3.43 -5.99
CA LEU A 212 23.35 -3.97 -6.12
C LEU A 212 23.50 -4.89 -7.34
N LEU A 213 22.56 -5.82 -7.54
CA LEU A 213 22.56 -6.71 -8.70
C LEU A 213 22.45 -5.95 -10.03
N LYS A 214 21.62 -4.91 -10.08
CA LYS A 214 21.53 -4.02 -11.26
C LYS A 214 22.86 -3.31 -11.51
N ALA A 215 23.51 -2.80 -10.46
CA ALA A 215 24.80 -2.14 -10.56
C ALA A 215 25.90 -3.09 -11.07
N LEU A 216 25.95 -4.32 -10.54
CA LEU A 216 26.91 -5.34 -10.98
C LEU A 216 26.70 -5.76 -12.44
N ARG A 217 25.47 -5.82 -12.95
CA ARG A 217 25.22 -6.08 -14.37
C ARG A 217 25.72 -4.96 -15.29
N LYS A 218 25.53 -3.71 -14.87
CA LYS A 218 26.01 -2.55 -15.62
C LYS A 218 27.54 -2.45 -15.61
N ASN A 219 28.20 -3.10 -14.64
CA ASN A 219 29.65 -3.04 -14.44
C ASN A 219 30.26 -4.46 -14.37
N PRO A 220 30.29 -5.21 -15.49
CA PRO A 220 30.73 -6.61 -15.50
C PRO A 220 32.23 -6.81 -15.20
N HIS A 221 33.02 -5.74 -15.18
CA HIS A 221 34.43 -5.75 -14.79
C HIS A 221 34.62 -5.78 -13.26
N LEU A 222 33.59 -5.45 -12.48
CA LEU A 222 33.65 -5.48 -11.03
C LEU A 222 33.40 -6.89 -10.48
N CYS A 223 34.19 -7.25 -9.47
CA CYS A 223 34.04 -8.50 -8.75
C CYS A 223 32.73 -8.50 -7.97
N PRO A 224 31.86 -9.51 -8.15
CA PRO A 224 30.57 -9.60 -7.46
C PRO A 224 30.69 -9.91 -5.96
N ASN A 225 31.89 -10.20 -5.45
CA ASN A 225 32.13 -10.46 -4.03
C ASN A 225 32.60 -9.21 -3.28
N CYS A 226 33.64 -8.53 -3.78
CA CYS A 226 34.30 -7.42 -3.10
C CYS A 226 34.22 -6.08 -3.86
N LEU A 227 33.57 -6.06 -5.02
CA LEU A 227 33.33 -4.88 -5.85
C LEU A 227 34.60 -4.22 -6.44
N GLY A 228 35.75 -4.89 -6.41
CA GLY A 228 37.00 -4.43 -7.03
C GLY A 228 37.13 -4.85 -8.51
N GLU A 229 38.08 -4.26 -9.24
CA GLU A 229 38.29 -4.53 -10.68
C GLU A 229 39.09 -5.82 -10.95
N HIS A 230 38.46 -6.98 -10.74
CA HIS A 230 39.03 -8.27 -11.09
C HIS A 230 37.94 -9.34 -11.24
N LYS A 231 38.29 -10.47 -11.86
CA LYS A 231 37.40 -11.63 -11.94
C LYS A 231 37.22 -12.28 -10.56
N LEU A 232 36.04 -12.88 -10.32
CA LEU A 232 35.74 -13.60 -9.07
C LEU A 232 36.74 -14.73 -8.79
N SER A 233 37.21 -15.43 -9.83
CA SER A 233 38.20 -16.50 -9.72
C SER A 233 39.58 -16.04 -9.22
N ALA A 234 39.87 -14.73 -9.31
CA ALA A 234 41.10 -14.11 -8.81
C ALA A 234 40.87 -13.28 -7.53
N CYS A 235 39.68 -13.35 -6.92
CA CYS A 235 39.36 -12.56 -5.74
C CYS A 235 40.13 -13.08 -4.51
N THR A 236 40.99 -12.22 -3.93
CA THR A 236 41.71 -12.52 -2.70
C THR A 236 40.86 -12.30 -1.45
N ASN A 237 39.77 -11.55 -1.55
CA ASN A 237 38.88 -11.22 -0.44
C ASN A 237 37.71 -12.22 -0.29
N ILE A 238 38.00 -13.52 -0.38
CA ILE A 238 37.00 -14.59 -0.16
C ILE A 238 37.11 -15.03 1.30
N SER A 239 36.06 -14.73 2.08
CA SER A 239 35.99 -15.17 3.48
C SER A 239 35.96 -16.69 3.58
N PRO A 240 36.61 -17.31 4.58
CA PRO A 240 36.45 -18.73 4.86
C PRO A 240 35.02 -19.10 5.27
N ARG A 241 34.25 -18.15 5.82
CA ARG A 241 32.83 -18.33 6.15
C ARG A 241 31.98 -17.97 4.93
N LEU A 242 31.25 -18.95 4.40
CA LEU A 242 30.47 -18.79 3.16
C LEU A 242 29.38 -17.72 3.25
N VAL A 243 28.79 -17.54 4.44
CA VAL A 243 27.72 -16.55 4.66
C VAL A 243 28.21 -15.11 4.47
N ASP A 244 29.50 -14.87 4.67
CA ASP A 244 30.12 -13.54 4.54
C ASP A 244 30.52 -13.22 3.08
N ASN A 245 30.40 -14.19 2.16
CA ASN A 245 30.72 -13.99 0.75
C ASN A 245 29.45 -13.63 -0.04
N LEU A 246 29.30 -12.35 -0.38
CA LEU A 246 28.18 -11.86 -1.19
C LEU A 246 27.97 -12.69 -2.47
N ALA A 247 29.04 -13.01 -3.18
CA ALA A 247 28.97 -13.77 -4.43
C ALA A 247 28.40 -15.19 -4.25
N ALA A 248 28.52 -15.79 -3.06
CA ALA A 248 27.97 -17.11 -2.76
C ALA A 248 26.44 -17.13 -2.78
N TRP A 249 25.80 -15.99 -2.51
CA TRP A 249 24.34 -15.84 -2.48
C TRP A 249 23.75 -15.46 -3.84
N ILE A 250 24.55 -14.95 -4.77
CA ILE A 250 24.05 -14.39 -6.04
C ILE A 250 24.60 -15.10 -7.29
N ILE A 251 25.66 -15.91 -7.18
CA ILE A 251 26.26 -16.64 -8.31
C ILE A 251 26.12 -18.15 -8.11
N PRO A 252 25.26 -18.84 -8.89
CA PRO A 252 25.06 -20.29 -8.78
C PRO A 252 26.35 -21.11 -8.96
N SER A 253 27.30 -20.59 -9.73
CA SER A 253 28.59 -21.23 -10.00
C SER A 253 29.70 -20.81 -9.02
N PHE A 254 29.42 -20.09 -7.94
CA PHE A 254 30.43 -19.59 -6.99
C PHE A 254 31.39 -20.69 -6.55
N GLY A 255 30.87 -21.84 -6.09
CA GLY A 255 31.72 -22.93 -5.61
C GLY A 255 32.63 -23.53 -6.69
N LYS A 256 32.19 -23.54 -7.95
CA LYS A 256 33.03 -23.98 -9.08
C LYS A 256 34.12 -22.95 -9.39
N LEU A 257 33.80 -21.66 -9.31
CA LEU A 257 34.72 -20.57 -9.63
C LEU A 257 35.78 -20.33 -8.56
N THR A 258 35.48 -20.66 -7.30
CA THR A 258 36.35 -20.40 -6.15
C THR A 258 36.90 -21.66 -5.48
N GLY A 259 36.51 -22.84 -5.94
CA GLY A 259 36.88 -24.13 -5.33
C GLY A 259 36.24 -24.38 -3.95
N ARG A 260 35.26 -23.57 -3.54
CA ARG A 260 34.59 -23.69 -2.23
C ARG A 260 33.34 -24.58 -2.32
N LYS A 261 33.11 -25.40 -1.29
CA LYS A 261 31.85 -26.13 -1.13
C LYS A 261 30.77 -25.14 -0.68
N VAL A 262 29.64 -25.09 -1.37
CA VAL A 262 28.53 -24.16 -1.06
C VAL A 262 27.39 -24.94 -0.42
N HIS A 263 26.73 -24.36 0.59
CA HIS A 263 25.55 -24.97 1.21
C HIS A 263 24.37 -25.05 0.23
N HIS A 264 23.50 -26.03 0.43
CA HIS A 264 22.33 -26.24 -0.43
C HIS A 264 21.43 -24.99 -0.50
N GLU A 265 21.17 -24.37 0.66
CA GLU A 265 20.32 -23.18 0.80
C GLU A 265 20.84 -21.98 -0.01
N GLN A 266 22.14 -21.73 0.01
CA GLN A 266 22.77 -20.65 -0.76
C GLN A 266 22.64 -20.89 -2.27
N ARG A 267 22.72 -22.16 -2.70
CA ARG A 267 22.53 -22.53 -4.11
C ARG A 267 21.10 -22.24 -4.57
N ASP A 268 20.11 -22.52 -3.73
CA ASP A 268 18.70 -22.28 -4.06
C ASP A 268 18.38 -20.79 -4.12
N ILE A 269 18.93 -20.01 -3.18
CA ILE A 269 18.79 -18.55 -3.19
C ILE A 269 19.48 -17.94 -4.43
N ALA A 270 20.69 -18.37 -4.77
CA ALA A 270 21.38 -17.89 -5.96
C ALA A 270 20.63 -18.22 -7.26
N ARG A 271 20.03 -19.42 -7.34
CA ARG A 271 19.16 -19.80 -8.46
C ARG A 271 17.93 -18.91 -8.54
N TYR A 272 17.29 -18.62 -7.42
CA TYR A 272 16.14 -17.74 -7.39
C TYR A 272 16.44 -16.31 -7.78
N VAL A 273 17.51 -15.74 -7.25
CA VAL A 273 18.00 -14.41 -7.64
C VAL A 273 18.22 -14.36 -9.14
N THR A 274 18.80 -15.41 -9.72
CA THR A 274 18.97 -15.56 -11.18
C THR A 274 17.63 -15.63 -11.93
N LEU A 275 16.61 -16.29 -11.38
CA LEU A 275 15.28 -16.39 -12.00
C LEU A 275 14.52 -15.05 -11.95
N LEU A 276 14.55 -14.36 -10.81
CA LEU A 276 13.94 -13.03 -10.66
C LEU A 276 14.51 -12.02 -11.66
N SER A 277 15.81 -12.16 -11.92
CA SER A 277 16.55 -11.35 -12.86
C SER A 277 16.07 -11.48 -14.30
N LYS A 278 15.80 -12.72 -14.74
CA LYS A 278 15.35 -13.05 -16.11
C LYS A 278 13.89 -12.68 -16.37
N ARG A 279 13.04 -12.70 -15.35
CA ARG A 279 11.61 -12.35 -15.52
C ARG A 279 11.41 -10.88 -15.89
N LYS A 280 12.21 -9.96 -15.34
CA LYS A 280 12.10 -8.53 -15.65
C LYS A 280 12.55 -8.17 -17.08
N GLU A 281 13.44 -8.95 -17.68
CA GLU A 281 13.92 -8.75 -19.05
C GLU A 281 12.89 -9.19 -20.11
N LYS A 282 11.82 -9.90 -19.71
CA LYS A 282 10.73 -10.31 -20.61
C LYS A 282 9.48 -9.42 -20.53
N SER A 283 9.44 -8.48 -19.60
CA SER A 283 8.26 -7.64 -19.30
C SER A 283 8.44 -6.16 -19.68
N GLY A 284 9.55 -5.82 -20.32
CA GLY A 284 9.80 -4.52 -20.95
C GLY A 284 10.30 -4.76 -22.36
#